data_AF-A0A0K3ACH7-F1
#
_entry.id   AF-A0A0K3ACH7-F1
#
_cell.length_a   1.000
_cell.length_b   1.000
_cell.length_c   1.000
_cell.angle_alpha   90.00
_cell.angle_beta   90.00
_cell.angle_gamma   90.00
#
_symmetry.space_group_name_H-M   'P 1'
#
loop_
_entity.id
_entity.type
_entity.pdbx_description
1 polymer ?
#
loop_
_entity_poly.entity_id
_entity_poly.type
_entity_poly.pdbx_seq_one_letter_code
_entity_poly.pdbx_strand_id
1 'polypeptide(L)'
;MAAVVALAFVFGRVGVIVLFALVSLFALREFITLAPTWRGDYYALLVAFYVVLPWQYWLVWSGWYGLYTLLIPVYAFLVLPILATIGGDTTRYLERTAKVQWGLMICVFCISHVPALLNLEIPGYAGRNLLLFAFLVIVVQSSDVLQYVWGKLIGKHLIAPKLSPSKTVEGFFGGLVMSAIKRDRGIKDWGHMIEGHGGVFDRLDSVCFAAPVFFHLIRYGWV
;
A
#
# COMPACT_ATOMS: atom_id res chain seq x y z
N MET A 1 -3.32 7.08 14.16
CA MET A 1 -3.65 5.92 13.30
C MET A 1 -4.33 4.81 14.10
N ALA A 2 -3.79 4.43 15.27
CA ALA A 2 -4.43 3.46 16.18
C ALA A 2 -5.90 3.74 16.49
N ALA A 3 -6.30 5.00 16.73
CA ALA A 3 -7.69 5.37 16.99
C ALA A 3 -8.64 5.14 15.78
N VAL A 4 -8.15 5.37 14.56
CA VAL A 4 -8.93 5.17 13.32
C VAL A 4 -9.11 3.68 13.04
N VAL A 5 -8.06 2.90 13.28
CA VAL A 5 -8.10 1.43 13.20
C VAL A 5 -9.05 0.87 14.27
N ALA A 6 -8.95 1.35 15.52
CA ALA A 6 -9.84 0.96 16.62
C ALA A 6 -11.32 1.27 16.32
N LEU A 7 -11.61 2.41 15.68
CA LEU A 7 -12.97 2.75 15.26
C LEU A 7 -13.49 1.79 14.19
N ALA A 8 -12.65 1.36 13.24
CA ALA A 8 -13.06 0.40 12.22
C ALA A 8 -13.39 -0.99 12.81
N PHE A 9 -12.79 -1.37 13.95
CA PHE A 9 -13.18 -2.59 14.65
C PHE A 9 -14.62 -2.55 15.19
N VAL A 10 -15.13 -1.36 15.53
CA VAL A 10 -16.53 -1.20 16.00
C VAL A 10 -17.53 -1.54 14.90
N PHE A 11 -17.18 -1.28 13.64
CA PHE A 11 -18.02 -1.54 12.46
C PHE A 11 -17.75 -2.89 11.78
N GLY A 12 -16.91 -3.74 12.39
CA GLY A 12 -16.62 -5.10 11.92
C GLY A 12 -15.99 -5.15 10.52
N ARG A 13 -16.24 -6.26 9.80
CA ARG A 13 -15.65 -6.54 8.48
C ARG A 13 -15.88 -5.42 7.46
N VAL A 14 -17.11 -4.91 7.40
CA VAL A 14 -17.49 -3.86 6.44
C VAL A 14 -16.75 -2.56 6.75
N GLY A 15 -16.70 -2.17 8.03
CA GLY A 15 -15.98 -0.98 8.47
C GLY A 15 -14.50 -0.99 8.11
N VAL A 16 -13.82 -2.12 8.33
CA VAL A 16 -12.41 -2.28 7.97
C VAL A 16 -12.21 -2.17 6.46
N ILE A 17 -13.01 -2.86 5.64
CA ILE A 17 -12.91 -2.80 4.17
C ILE A 17 -13.12 -1.37 3.66
N VAL A 18 -14.17 -0.68 4.14
CA VAL A 18 -14.47 0.70 3.72
C VAL A 18 -13.37 1.66 4.16
N LEU A 19 -12.86 1.53 5.40
CA LEU A 19 -11.75 2.35 5.87
C LEU A 19 -10.54 2.22 4.95
N PHE A 20 -10.12 0.97 4.65
CA PHE A 20 -8.96 0.74 3.81
C PHE A 20 -9.19 1.16 2.36
N ALA A 21 -10.42 1.06 1.84
CA ALA A 21 -10.78 1.60 0.52
C ALA A 21 -10.57 3.12 0.44
N LEU A 22 -11.03 3.86 1.46
CA LEU A 22 -10.83 5.31 1.55
C LEU A 22 -9.34 5.65 1.69
N VAL A 23 -8.62 4.91 2.52
CA VAL A 23 -7.16 5.04 2.66
C VAL A 23 -6.45 4.83 1.33
N SER A 24 -6.79 3.78 0.57
CA SER A 24 -6.25 3.55 -0.77
C SER A 24 -6.56 4.68 -1.74
N LEU A 25 -7.77 5.26 -1.67
CA LEU A 25 -8.17 6.38 -2.51
C LEU A 25 -7.30 7.61 -2.23
N PHE A 26 -7.12 7.96 -0.94
CA PHE A 26 -6.27 9.08 -0.54
C PHE A 26 -4.80 8.83 -0.88
N ALA A 27 -4.29 7.63 -0.62
CA ALA A 27 -2.93 7.23 -0.94
C ALA A 27 -2.65 7.30 -2.46
N LEU A 28 -3.55 6.76 -3.29
CA LEU A 28 -3.41 6.81 -4.74
C LEU A 28 -3.46 8.25 -5.26
N ARG A 29 -4.35 9.09 -4.70
CA ARG A 29 -4.43 10.53 -5.02
C ARG A 29 -3.12 11.25 -4.69
N GLU A 30 -2.57 11.05 -3.50
CA GLU A 30 -1.28 11.62 -3.09
C GLU A 30 -0.15 11.16 -4.02
N PHE A 31 -0.07 9.85 -4.29
CA PHE A 31 0.97 9.26 -5.13
C PHE A 31 0.96 9.82 -6.57
N ILE A 32 -0.23 9.94 -7.17
CA ILE A 32 -0.40 10.46 -8.53
C ILE A 32 -0.17 11.96 -8.60
N THR A 33 -0.55 12.73 -7.57
CA THR A 33 -0.26 14.18 -7.51
C THR A 33 1.24 14.45 -7.55
N LEU A 34 2.04 13.55 -6.97
CA LEU A 34 3.50 13.62 -6.96
C LEU A 34 4.16 12.93 -8.14
N ALA A 35 3.41 12.16 -8.93
CA ALA A 35 3.91 11.54 -10.14
C ALA A 35 3.64 12.50 -11.31
N PRO A 36 4.66 12.92 -12.08
CA PRO A 36 4.39 13.73 -13.26
C PRO A 36 3.54 12.91 -14.22
N THR A 37 2.27 13.32 -14.38
CA THR A 37 1.29 12.72 -15.30
C THR A 37 1.00 13.69 -16.43
N TRP A 38 0.71 13.15 -17.60
CA TRP A 38 0.42 13.92 -18.80
C TRP A 38 -1.03 13.70 -19.25
N ARG A 39 -1.53 14.58 -20.11
CA ARG A 39 -2.91 14.51 -20.63
C ARG A 39 -3.25 13.16 -21.28
N GLY A 40 -2.25 12.50 -21.89
CA GLY A 40 -2.41 11.17 -22.47
C GLY A 40 -2.70 10.05 -21.47
N ASP A 41 -2.42 10.26 -20.16
CA ASP A 41 -2.66 9.25 -19.11
C ASP A 41 -4.11 9.27 -18.59
N TYR A 42 -4.96 10.17 -19.10
CA TYR A 42 -6.30 10.41 -18.57
C TYR A 42 -7.15 9.13 -18.46
N TYR A 43 -7.21 8.31 -19.51
CA TYR A 43 -8.00 7.07 -19.50
C TYR A 43 -7.44 6.03 -18.52
N ALA A 44 -6.12 5.89 -18.45
CA ALA A 44 -5.48 4.99 -17.50
C ALA A 44 -5.75 5.42 -16.04
N LEU A 45 -5.71 6.73 -15.76
CA LEU A 45 -6.04 7.26 -14.44
C LEU A 45 -7.54 7.10 -14.12
N LEU A 46 -8.44 7.37 -15.06
CA LEU A 46 -9.87 7.20 -14.86
C LEU A 46 -10.19 5.74 -14.50
N VAL A 47 -9.65 4.79 -15.26
CA VAL A 47 -9.84 3.36 -14.98
C VAL A 47 -9.19 2.96 -13.64
N ALA A 48 -8.01 3.48 -13.31
CA ALA A 48 -7.36 3.21 -12.02
C ALA A 48 -8.23 3.64 -10.82
N PHE A 49 -8.78 4.86 -10.85
CA PHE A 49 -9.55 5.43 -9.73
C PHE A 49 -10.98 4.93 -9.66
N TYR A 50 -11.67 4.84 -10.79
CA TYR A 50 -13.13 4.61 -10.81
C TYR A 50 -13.52 3.18 -11.14
N VAL A 51 -12.58 2.34 -11.62
CA VAL A 51 -12.85 0.94 -11.94
C VAL A 51 -11.99 0.02 -11.09
N VAL A 52 -10.67 0.09 -11.20
CA VAL A 52 -9.76 -0.87 -10.54
C VAL A 52 -9.85 -0.79 -9.02
N LEU A 53 -9.82 0.41 -8.44
CA LEU A 53 -9.90 0.58 -6.99
C LEU A 53 -11.23 0.09 -6.40
N PRO A 54 -12.42 0.53 -6.87
CA PRO A 54 -13.69 0.00 -6.37
C PRO A 54 -13.82 -1.52 -6.57
N TRP A 55 -13.38 -2.02 -7.73
CA TRP A 55 -13.46 -3.45 -8.04
C TRP A 55 -12.56 -4.27 -7.12
N GLN A 56 -11.33 -3.82 -6.83
CA GLN A 56 -10.44 -4.49 -5.87
C GLN A 56 -11.10 -4.67 -4.51
N TYR A 57 -11.71 -3.61 -3.97
CA TYR A 57 -12.34 -3.67 -2.65
C TYR A 57 -13.66 -4.44 -2.64
N TRP A 58 -14.40 -4.42 -3.76
CA TRP A 58 -15.56 -5.29 -3.93
C TRP A 58 -15.18 -6.78 -3.95
N LEU A 59 -14.08 -7.14 -4.61
CA LEU A 59 -13.57 -8.52 -4.62
C LEU A 59 -13.04 -8.97 -3.26
N VAL A 60 -12.39 -8.07 -2.52
CA VAL A 60 -12.02 -8.33 -1.12
C VAL A 60 -13.27 -8.54 -0.27
N TRP A 61 -14.35 -7.79 -0.52
CA TRP A 61 -15.61 -7.99 0.18
C TRP A 61 -16.31 -9.30 -0.19
N SER A 62 -16.29 -9.71 -1.47
CA SER A 62 -16.85 -10.99 -1.91
C SER A 62 -16.02 -12.20 -1.48
N GLY A 63 -14.75 -12.00 -1.08
CA GLY A 63 -13.85 -13.06 -0.63
C GLY A 63 -13.20 -13.85 -1.76
N TRP A 64 -13.28 -13.36 -3.01
CA TRP A 64 -12.81 -14.12 -4.18
C TRP A 64 -11.28 -14.05 -4.33
N TYR A 65 -10.57 -14.90 -3.56
CA TYR A 65 -9.10 -14.92 -3.46
C TYR A 65 -8.38 -14.78 -4.80
N GLY A 66 -8.64 -15.70 -5.73
CA GLY A 66 -7.94 -15.72 -7.01
C GLY A 66 -8.07 -14.39 -7.76
N LEU A 67 -9.22 -13.72 -7.69
CA LEU A 67 -9.45 -12.51 -8.48
C LEU A 67 -8.85 -11.26 -7.84
N TYR A 68 -8.96 -11.05 -6.51
CA TYR A 68 -8.35 -9.84 -5.91
C TYR A 68 -6.82 -9.90 -5.86
N THR A 69 -6.22 -11.10 -5.83
CA THR A 69 -4.76 -11.25 -5.92
C THR A 69 -4.25 -11.06 -7.35
N LEU A 70 -5.07 -11.36 -8.37
CA LEU A 70 -4.67 -11.23 -9.78
C LEU A 70 -5.09 -9.91 -10.44
N LEU A 71 -6.12 -9.21 -9.93
CA LEU A 71 -6.70 -8.02 -10.56
C LEU A 71 -5.64 -6.98 -10.91
N ILE A 72 -4.81 -6.60 -9.94
CA ILE A 72 -3.81 -5.55 -10.15
C ILE A 72 -2.56 -6.11 -10.84
N PRO A 73 -1.87 -7.15 -10.30
CA PRO A 73 -0.60 -7.60 -10.86
C PRO A 73 -0.69 -8.17 -12.27
N VAL A 74 -1.85 -8.73 -12.65
CA VAL A 74 -2.06 -9.34 -13.97
C VAL A 74 -2.94 -8.44 -14.84
N TYR A 75 -4.20 -8.24 -14.46
CA TYR A 75 -5.16 -7.60 -15.37
C TYR A 75 -4.89 -6.10 -15.53
N ALA A 76 -4.69 -5.35 -14.44
CA ALA A 76 -4.40 -3.92 -14.53
C ALA A 76 -3.05 -3.66 -15.20
N PHE A 77 -2.03 -4.48 -14.93
CA PHE A 77 -0.73 -4.37 -15.60
C PHE A 77 -0.83 -4.61 -17.11
N LEU A 78 -1.75 -5.44 -17.59
CA LEU A 78 -1.97 -5.62 -19.03
C LEU A 78 -2.84 -4.52 -19.65
N VAL A 79 -3.91 -4.12 -18.96
CA VAL A 79 -4.92 -3.20 -19.52
C VAL A 79 -4.46 -1.73 -19.49
N LEU A 80 -3.81 -1.27 -18.43
CA LEU A 80 -3.47 0.15 -18.27
C LEU A 80 -2.49 0.69 -19.34
N PRO A 81 -1.44 -0.05 -19.75
CA PRO A 81 -0.62 0.37 -20.90
C PRO A 81 -1.47 0.56 -22.16
N ILE A 82 -2.35 -0.40 -22.46
CA ILE A 82 -3.23 -0.35 -23.65
C ILE A 82 -4.13 0.88 -23.59
N LEU A 83 -4.65 1.26 -22.42
CA LEU A 83 -5.44 2.48 -22.28
C LEU A 83 -4.60 3.76 -22.38
N ALA A 84 -3.35 3.72 -21.93
CA ALA A 84 -2.42 4.84 -22.05
C ALA A 84 -2.01 5.09 -23.52
N THR A 85 -1.96 4.07 -24.38
CA THR A 85 -1.68 4.26 -25.82
C THR A 85 -2.82 4.96 -26.56
N ILE A 86 -4.07 4.79 -26.12
CA ILE A 86 -5.25 5.48 -26.71
C ILE A 86 -5.11 7.00 -26.60
N GLY A 87 -4.39 7.50 -25.59
CA GLY A 87 -4.06 8.91 -25.44
C GLY A 87 -3.14 9.48 -26.54
N GLY A 88 -2.57 8.63 -27.40
CA GLY A 88 -1.77 9.02 -28.56
C GLY A 88 -0.41 9.63 -28.24
N ASP A 89 -0.02 9.69 -26.97
CA ASP A 89 1.22 10.33 -26.51
C ASP A 89 2.27 9.27 -26.16
N THR A 90 3.34 9.25 -26.95
CA THR A 90 4.46 8.30 -26.79
C THR A 90 5.59 8.84 -25.91
N THR A 91 5.50 10.11 -25.48
CA THR A 91 6.55 10.78 -24.71
C THR A 91 6.70 10.13 -23.34
N ARG A 92 7.86 9.51 -23.08
CA ARG A 92 8.17 8.79 -21.83
C ARG A 92 7.08 7.77 -21.45
N TYR A 93 6.47 7.16 -22.47
CA TYR A 93 5.31 6.27 -22.30
C TYR A 93 5.54 5.15 -21.29
N LEU A 94 6.67 4.44 -21.38
CA LEU A 94 6.99 3.34 -20.46
C LEU A 94 7.14 3.83 -19.01
N GLU A 95 7.82 4.96 -18.81
CA GLU A 95 8.01 5.57 -17.49
C GLU A 95 6.67 5.98 -16.86
N ARG A 96 5.78 6.62 -17.63
CA ARG A 96 4.46 7.06 -17.18
C ARG A 96 3.54 5.89 -16.85
N THR A 97 3.48 4.92 -17.75
CA THR A 97 2.66 3.71 -17.58
C THR A 97 3.12 2.92 -16.36
N ALA A 98 4.43 2.73 -16.20
CA ALA A 98 4.99 2.05 -15.04
C ALA A 98 4.65 2.78 -13.73
N LYS A 99 4.66 4.12 -13.71
CA LYS A 99 4.26 4.90 -12.53
C LYS A 99 2.82 4.63 -12.12
N VAL A 100 1.87 4.58 -13.08
CA VAL A 100 0.45 4.30 -12.76
C VAL A 100 0.28 2.86 -12.27
N GLN A 101 0.90 1.89 -12.93
CA GLN A 101 0.87 0.48 -12.56
C GLN A 101 1.43 0.25 -11.14
N TRP A 102 2.62 0.80 -10.85
CA TRP A 102 3.23 0.71 -9.52
C TRP A 102 2.48 1.52 -8.47
N GLY A 103 1.86 2.64 -8.86
CA GLY A 103 0.96 3.40 -7.99
C GLY A 103 -0.21 2.53 -7.51
N LEU A 104 -0.87 1.80 -8.41
CA LEU A 104 -1.91 0.84 -8.04
C LEU A 104 -1.38 -0.33 -7.22
N MET A 105 -0.21 -0.87 -7.58
CA MET A 105 0.41 -1.95 -6.82
C MET A 105 0.62 -1.55 -5.35
N ILE A 106 1.19 -0.37 -5.11
CA ILE A 106 1.55 0.02 -3.74
C ILE A 106 0.37 0.65 -3.00
N CYS A 107 -0.45 1.48 -3.64
CA CYS A 107 -1.53 2.21 -2.97
C CYS A 107 -2.83 1.41 -2.88
N VAL A 108 -3.04 0.42 -3.73
CA VAL A 108 -4.31 -0.32 -3.80
C VAL A 108 -4.09 -1.80 -3.51
N PHE A 109 -3.24 -2.49 -4.27
CA PHE A 109 -3.00 -3.92 -4.07
C PHE A 109 -2.44 -4.19 -2.68
N CYS A 110 -1.31 -3.57 -2.31
CA CYS A 110 -0.67 -3.75 -1.01
C CYS A 110 -1.60 -3.42 0.17
N ILE A 111 -2.30 -2.28 0.09
CA ILE A 111 -3.22 -1.83 1.13
C ILE A 111 -4.43 -2.76 1.26
N SER A 112 -5.01 -3.22 0.14
CA SER A 112 -6.18 -4.12 0.14
C SER A 112 -5.90 -5.51 0.72
N HIS A 113 -4.63 -5.93 0.79
CA HIS A 113 -4.26 -7.20 1.45
C HIS A 113 -4.41 -7.15 2.97
N VAL A 114 -4.48 -5.96 3.56
CA VAL A 114 -4.73 -5.79 4.99
C VAL A 114 -6.15 -6.26 5.37
N PRO A 115 -7.25 -5.72 4.80
CA PRO A 115 -8.59 -6.25 5.02
C PRO A 115 -8.81 -7.64 4.41
N ALA A 116 -8.02 -8.05 3.40
CA ALA A 116 -8.13 -9.40 2.83
C ALA A 116 -7.82 -10.50 3.84
N LEU A 117 -7.02 -10.23 4.89
CA LEU A 117 -6.78 -11.17 6.00
C LEU A 117 -8.08 -11.65 6.66
N LEU A 118 -9.15 -10.85 6.61
CA LEU A 118 -10.46 -11.23 7.15
C LEU A 118 -11.10 -12.38 6.39
N ASN A 119 -10.69 -12.63 5.14
CA ASN A 119 -11.21 -13.69 4.28
C ASN A 119 -10.42 -15.00 4.37
N LEU A 120 -9.36 -15.06 5.20
CA LEU A 120 -8.58 -16.28 5.35
C LEU A 120 -9.38 -17.35 6.09
N GLU A 121 -9.52 -18.51 5.46
CA GLU A 121 -10.08 -19.70 6.10
C GLU A 121 -8.94 -20.53 6.68
N ILE A 122 -8.77 -20.48 7.99
CA ILE A 122 -7.74 -21.24 8.71
C ILE A 122 -8.44 -22.32 9.54
N PRO A 123 -8.08 -23.60 9.36
CA PRO A 123 -8.61 -24.71 10.16
C PRO A 123 -8.46 -24.42 11.67
N GLY A 124 -9.57 -24.46 12.43
CA GLY A 124 -9.56 -24.22 13.88
C GLY A 124 -9.44 -22.75 14.33
N TYR A 125 -9.40 -21.79 13.40
CA TYR A 125 -9.30 -20.35 13.71
C TYR A 125 -10.50 -19.53 13.21
N ALA A 126 -11.62 -20.20 12.90
CA ALA A 126 -12.82 -19.57 12.38
C ALA A 126 -13.35 -18.47 13.32
N GLY A 127 -13.67 -17.30 12.75
CA GLY A 127 -14.21 -16.15 13.49
C GLY A 127 -13.18 -15.28 14.23
N ARG A 128 -11.90 -15.65 14.21
CA ARG A 128 -10.82 -14.90 14.87
C ARG A 128 -9.92 -14.10 13.92
N ASN A 129 -10.27 -14.02 12.64
CA ASN A 129 -9.47 -13.32 11.62
C ASN A 129 -9.23 -11.83 11.92
N LEU A 130 -10.11 -11.20 12.69
CA LEU A 130 -9.92 -9.84 13.21
C LEU A 130 -8.67 -9.73 14.10
N LEU A 131 -8.33 -10.79 14.84
CA LEU A 131 -7.10 -10.84 15.66
C LEU A 131 -5.85 -10.93 14.79
N LEU A 132 -5.90 -11.59 13.63
CA LEU A 132 -4.75 -11.64 12.70
C LEU A 132 -4.48 -10.27 12.08
N PHE A 133 -5.54 -9.57 11.69
CA PHE A 133 -5.44 -8.18 11.26
C PHE A 133 -4.88 -7.29 12.38
N ALA A 134 -5.41 -7.38 13.61
CA ALA A 134 -4.91 -6.64 14.76
C ALA A 134 -3.43 -6.95 15.04
N PHE A 135 -3.06 -8.23 14.99
CA PHE A 135 -1.70 -8.72 15.17
C PHE A 135 -0.75 -8.11 14.15
N LEU A 136 -1.09 -8.16 12.86
CA LEU A 136 -0.27 -7.54 11.80
C LEU A 136 -0.05 -6.05 12.10
N VAL A 137 -1.12 -5.31 12.39
CA VAL A 137 -1.03 -3.87 12.64
C VAL A 137 -0.17 -3.58 13.87
N ILE A 138 -0.38 -4.30 14.98
CA ILE A 138 0.39 -4.11 16.21
C ILE A 138 1.87 -4.44 15.97
N VAL A 139 2.18 -5.59 15.36
CA VAL A 139 3.56 -6.03 15.12
C VAL A 139 4.30 -5.06 14.21
N VAL A 140 3.68 -4.62 13.11
CA VAL A 140 4.32 -3.67 12.19
C VAL A 140 4.55 -2.32 12.87
N GLN A 141 3.54 -1.78 13.54
CA GLN A 141 3.66 -0.48 14.23
C GLN A 141 4.68 -0.54 15.37
N SER A 142 4.67 -1.61 16.16
CA SER A 142 5.68 -1.84 17.19
C SER A 142 7.08 -1.96 16.59
N SER A 143 7.22 -2.63 15.44
CA SER A 143 8.50 -2.70 14.73
C SER A 143 8.98 -1.32 14.29
N ASP A 144 8.11 -0.47 13.75
CA ASP A 144 8.47 0.90 13.36
C ASP A 144 8.92 1.74 14.57
N VAL A 145 8.22 1.62 15.71
CA VAL A 145 8.62 2.30 16.96
C VAL A 145 9.96 1.78 17.47
N LEU A 146 10.17 0.46 17.47
CA LEU A 146 11.42 -0.14 17.93
C LEU A 146 12.59 0.21 17.01
N GLN A 147 12.38 0.21 15.70
CA GLN A 147 13.37 0.66 14.72
C GLN A 147 13.76 2.12 14.95
N TYR A 148 12.78 3.00 15.22
CA TYR A 148 13.05 4.40 15.54
C TYR A 148 13.84 4.56 16.85
N VAL A 149 13.42 3.87 17.91
CA VAL A 149 14.07 3.93 19.23
C VAL A 149 15.50 3.38 19.15
N TRP A 150 15.69 2.20 18.56
CA TRP A 150 17.01 1.56 18.45
C TRP A 150 17.92 2.30 17.48
N GLY A 151 17.37 2.80 16.36
CA GLY A 151 18.09 3.65 15.42
C GLY A 151 18.61 4.93 16.08
N LYS A 152 17.88 5.52 17.02
CA LYS A 152 18.31 6.71 17.77
C LYS A 152 19.29 6.39 18.92
N LEU A 153 19.15 5.23 19.55
CA LEU A 153 19.99 4.83 20.70
C LEU A 153 21.34 4.22 20.28
N ILE A 154 21.37 3.43 19.21
CA ILE A 154 22.49 2.55 18.85
C ILE A 154 22.95 2.71 17.39
N GLY A 155 22.13 3.32 16.52
CA GLY A 155 22.41 3.45 15.10
C GLY A 155 23.65 4.27 14.77
N LYS A 156 24.78 3.60 14.53
CA LYS A 156 26.05 4.23 14.12
C LYS A 156 26.31 4.13 12.62
N HIS A 157 25.70 3.16 11.94
CA HIS A 157 25.89 2.93 10.50
C HIS A 157 24.57 3.11 9.74
N LEU A 158 24.51 4.17 8.94
CA LEU A 158 23.41 4.45 8.02
C LEU A 158 23.50 3.50 6.83
N ILE A 159 22.43 2.75 6.51
CA ILE A 159 22.40 1.84 5.33
C ILE A 159 22.56 2.66 4.04
N ALA A 160 21.91 3.82 4.02
CA ALA A 160 21.87 4.68 2.86
C ALA A 160 21.74 6.14 3.30
N PRO A 161 22.85 6.80 3.66
CA PRO A 161 22.85 8.20 4.10
C PRO A 161 22.24 9.16 3.05
N LYS A 162 22.27 8.79 1.77
CA LYS A 162 21.66 9.55 0.67
C LYS A 162 20.16 9.30 0.46
N LEU A 163 19.59 8.20 1.00
CA LEU A 163 18.20 7.77 0.80
C LEU A 163 17.29 8.05 2.02
N SER A 164 17.82 7.97 3.24
CA SER A 164 17.08 8.33 4.46
C SER A 164 18.02 8.71 5.60
N PRO A 165 17.90 9.91 6.20
CA PRO A 165 18.75 10.32 7.32
C PRO A 165 18.46 9.57 8.63
N SER A 166 17.46 8.68 8.68
CA SER A 166 17.04 7.96 9.89
C SER A 166 17.04 6.42 9.80
N LYS A 167 17.44 5.82 8.67
CA LYS A 167 17.45 4.33 8.53
C LYS A 167 18.86 3.76 8.74
N THR A 168 19.03 3.03 9.84
CA THR A 168 20.28 2.36 10.23
C THR A 168 20.27 0.89 9.79
N VAL A 169 21.45 0.24 9.71
CA VAL A 169 21.62 -1.16 9.24
C VAL A 169 20.77 -2.15 10.03
N GLU A 170 20.45 -1.80 11.27
CA GLU A 170 19.59 -2.60 12.13
C GLU A 170 18.07 -2.45 11.82
N GLY A 171 17.69 -1.51 10.94
CA GLY A 171 16.30 -1.07 10.66
C GLY A 171 15.82 -1.26 9.21
N PHE A 172 15.80 -2.51 8.75
CA PHE A 172 14.82 -3.13 7.82
C PHE A 172 14.67 -2.71 6.34
N PHE A 173 14.30 -3.71 5.51
CA PHE A 173 14.21 -3.70 4.04
C PHE A 173 13.01 -2.95 3.43
N GLY A 174 11.82 -2.99 4.05
CA GLY A 174 10.60 -2.38 3.50
C GLY A 174 10.67 -0.84 3.42
N GLY A 175 11.39 -0.26 4.38
CA GLY A 175 11.65 1.17 4.39
C GLY A 175 12.54 1.64 3.24
N LEU A 176 13.43 0.80 2.70
CA LEU A 176 14.38 1.19 1.66
C LEU A 176 13.68 1.50 0.34
N VAL A 177 12.62 0.74 0.00
CA VAL A 177 11.87 0.92 -1.26
C VAL A 177 11.14 2.26 -1.27
N MET A 178 10.39 2.60 -0.22
CA MET A 178 9.72 3.90 -0.14
C MET A 178 10.70 5.07 -0.07
N SER A 179 11.78 4.94 0.71
CA SER A 179 12.81 5.97 0.79
C SER A 179 13.48 6.20 -0.57
N ALA A 180 13.68 5.15 -1.36
CA ALA A 180 14.20 5.27 -2.72
C ALA A 180 13.24 6.00 -3.67
N ILE A 181 11.95 5.67 -3.63
CA ILE A 181 10.94 6.34 -4.48
C ILE A 181 10.81 7.83 -4.09
N LYS A 182 10.75 8.15 -2.79
CA LYS A 182 10.71 9.54 -2.31
C LYS A 182 11.90 10.36 -2.80
N ARG A 183 13.10 9.77 -2.77
CA ARG A 183 14.32 10.45 -3.15
C ARG A 183 14.44 10.67 -4.66
N ASP A 184 14.05 9.70 -5.48
CA ASP A 184 13.97 9.85 -6.95
C ASP A 184 13.10 11.06 -7.33
N ARG A 185 12.04 11.29 -6.55
CA ARG A 185 11.12 12.41 -6.75
C ARG A 185 11.53 13.71 -6.06
N GLY A 186 12.61 13.71 -5.28
CA GLY A 186 13.08 14.90 -4.55
C GLY A 186 12.15 15.38 -3.43
N ILE A 187 11.22 14.55 -2.97
CA ILE A 187 10.20 14.91 -1.97
C ILE A 187 10.50 14.24 -0.63
N LYS A 188 10.27 14.95 0.48
CA LYS A 188 10.47 14.44 1.84
C LYS A 188 9.22 13.71 2.37
N ASP A 189 8.06 14.29 2.10
CA ASP A 189 6.74 13.81 2.53
C ASP A 189 5.84 13.61 1.30
N TRP A 190 4.95 12.61 1.33
CA TRP A 190 4.02 12.33 0.22
C TRP A 190 2.83 13.32 0.17
N GLY A 191 2.67 14.16 1.20
CA GLY A 191 1.65 15.19 1.23
C GLY A 191 1.68 16.01 2.52
N HIS A 192 0.86 17.08 2.55
CA HIS A 192 0.69 17.96 3.71
C HIS A 192 -0.74 17.93 4.26
N MET A 193 -1.48 16.84 4.02
CA MET A 193 -2.90 16.74 4.40
C MET A 193 -3.14 16.92 5.91
N ILE A 194 -2.12 16.65 6.74
CA ILE A 194 -2.12 16.94 8.17
C ILE A 194 -0.88 17.77 8.47
N GLU A 195 -1.07 19.03 8.89
CA GLU A 195 0.03 19.92 9.28
C GLU A 195 0.94 19.23 10.32
N GLY A 196 2.24 19.19 10.02
CA GLY A 196 3.27 18.61 10.89
C GLY A 196 3.40 17.07 10.90
N HIS A 197 2.60 16.31 10.14
CA HIS A 197 2.63 14.84 10.22
C HIS A 197 2.69 14.04 8.88
N GLY A 198 2.98 14.69 7.76
CA GLY A 198 3.13 14.03 6.45
C GLY A 198 1.81 13.56 5.81
N GLY A 199 1.91 12.78 4.72
CA GLY A 199 0.78 12.23 3.96
C GLY A 199 0.20 10.95 4.57
N VAL A 200 -0.95 10.50 4.05
CA VAL A 200 -1.56 9.22 4.46
C VAL A 200 -0.63 8.05 4.12
N PHE A 201 0.04 8.13 2.97
CA PHE A 201 0.94 7.09 2.49
C PHE A 201 2.22 6.97 3.32
N ASP A 202 2.67 8.07 3.95
CA ASP A 202 3.83 8.09 4.86
C ASP A 202 3.62 7.26 6.13
N ARG A 203 2.37 7.07 6.54
CA ARG A 203 2.05 6.35 7.78
C ARG A 203 1.85 4.86 7.55
N LEU A 204 1.62 4.45 6.31
CA LEU A 204 1.25 3.08 5.94
C LEU A 204 2.38 2.36 5.20
N ASP A 205 3.54 2.98 5.03
CA ASP A 205 4.64 2.44 4.26
C ASP A 205 5.04 1.02 4.71
N SER A 206 5.31 0.81 5.99
CA SER A 206 5.68 -0.50 6.52
C SER A 206 4.54 -1.52 6.42
N VAL A 207 3.29 -1.09 6.68
CA VAL A 207 2.11 -1.97 6.64
C VAL A 207 1.80 -2.41 5.21
N CYS A 208 1.89 -1.50 4.24
CA CYS A 208 1.66 -1.76 2.82
C CYS A 208 2.53 -2.93 2.32
N PHE A 209 3.83 -2.92 2.62
CA PHE A 209 4.72 -3.97 2.13
C PHE A 209 4.62 -5.27 2.93
N ALA A 210 4.34 -5.19 4.24
CA ALA A 210 4.20 -6.37 5.08
C ALA A 210 2.91 -7.16 4.77
N ALA A 211 1.81 -6.48 4.44
CA ALA A 211 0.49 -7.10 4.36
C ALA A 211 0.36 -8.20 3.29
N PRO A 212 0.78 -8.01 2.02
CA PRO A 212 0.71 -9.07 1.03
C PRO A 212 1.59 -10.28 1.39
N VAL A 213 2.79 -10.02 1.91
CA VAL A 213 3.73 -11.08 2.32
C VAL A 213 3.14 -11.89 3.47
N PHE A 214 2.66 -11.22 4.51
CA PHE A 214 2.01 -11.85 5.65
C PHE A 214 0.77 -12.64 5.24
N PHE A 215 -0.08 -12.07 4.38
CA PHE A 215 -1.26 -12.74 3.85
C PHE A 215 -0.91 -14.07 3.15
N HIS A 216 0.08 -14.05 2.25
CA HIS A 216 0.47 -15.25 1.49
C HIS A 216 1.18 -16.27 2.40
N LEU A 217 2.01 -15.81 3.35
CA LEU A 217 2.65 -16.70 4.32
C LEU A 217 1.64 -17.46 5.18
N ILE A 218 0.61 -16.78 5.70
CA ILE A 218 -0.44 -17.45 6.49
C ILE A 218 -1.25 -18.40 5.60
N ARG A 219 -1.61 -17.98 4.38
CA ARG A 219 -2.43 -18.80 3.48
C ARG A 219 -1.77 -20.11 3.07
N TYR A 220 -0.47 -20.07 2.76
CA TYR A 220 0.27 -21.23 2.23
C TYR A 220 1.12 -21.95 3.29
N GLY A 221 1.48 -21.28 4.37
CA GLY A 221 2.30 -21.86 5.45
C GLY A 221 1.48 -22.57 6.54
N TRP A 222 0.16 -22.34 6.62
CA TRP A 222 -0.76 -22.98 7.57
C TRP A 222 -1.81 -23.85 6.84
N VAL A 223 -1.37 -24.59 5.82
CA VAL A 223 -2.16 -25.64 5.15
C VAL A 223 -2.16 -26.92 5.96
#